data_AF-A0A7Z9T989-F1
#
_entry.id   AF-A0A7Z9T989-F1
#
_cell.length_a   1.000
_cell.length_b   1.000
_cell.length_c   1.000
_cell.angle_alpha   90.00
_cell.angle_beta   90.00
_cell.angle_gamma   90.00
#
_symmetry.space_group_name_H-M   'P 1'
#
loop_
_entity.id
_entity.type
_entity.pdbx_description
1 polymer ?
#
loop_
_entity_poly.entity_id
_entity_poly.type
_entity_poly.pdbx_seq_one_letter_code
_entity_poly.pdbx_strand_id
1 'polypeptide(L)'
;MFISKMHLPRRSVLRGLGAAIALPLLDSMVPALTAMSKTAAVPIKRFGIFYATNGMSMPYWAPSKEGALNELPATVQSAASFKDKLLMTGGLKQESSLLVKGGGAHARSAGTFLTCVPFKHTNGADVYAETSMDQIAARELSKDTQIASMELGIEPNSMLGSCGGSTCAYTN
;
A
#
# COMPACT_ATOMS: atom_id res chain seq x y z
N MET A 1 45.65 0.65 0.83
CA MET A 1 44.57 0.52 1.83
C MET A 1 44.20 -0.95 1.94
N PHE A 2 44.47 -1.61 3.06
CA PHE A 2 44.08 -3.00 3.31
C PHE A 2 42.71 -3.04 3.97
N ILE A 3 41.78 -3.83 3.43
CA ILE A 3 40.41 -3.98 3.95
C ILE A 3 40.20 -5.46 4.28
N SER A 4 40.00 -5.79 5.55
CA SER A 4 39.92 -7.19 6.02
C SER A 4 38.53 -7.84 5.85
N LYS A 5 37.48 -7.05 5.59
CA LYS A 5 36.06 -7.49 5.52
C LYS A 5 35.59 -8.31 6.73
N MET A 6 36.21 -8.12 7.90
CA MET A 6 35.79 -8.81 9.12
C MET A 6 34.37 -8.39 9.51
N HIS A 7 33.53 -9.37 9.83
CA HIS A 7 32.17 -9.15 10.34
C HIS A 7 31.88 -10.16 11.46
N LEU A 8 31.04 -9.78 12.42
CA LEU A 8 30.61 -10.68 13.49
C LEU A 8 29.51 -11.61 12.96
N PRO A 9 29.67 -12.95 13.00
CA PRO A 9 28.63 -13.88 12.58
C PRO A 9 27.42 -13.77 13.52
N ARG A 10 26.22 -13.61 12.97
CA ARG A 10 24.97 -13.56 13.76
C ARG A 10 24.84 -14.77 14.69
N ARG A 11 25.24 -15.96 14.25
CA ARG A 11 25.23 -17.18 15.06
C ARG A 11 26.19 -17.11 16.26
N SER A 12 27.32 -16.41 16.16
CA SER A 12 28.26 -16.23 17.28
C SER A 12 27.67 -15.31 18.35
N VAL A 13 26.95 -14.26 17.95
CA VAL A 13 26.25 -13.36 18.86
C VAL A 13 25.05 -14.07 19.51
N LEU A 14 24.24 -14.78 18.72
CA LEU A 14 23.06 -15.52 19.21
C LEU A 14 23.40 -16.67 20.16
N ARG A 15 24.60 -17.27 20.04
CA ARG A 15 25.06 -18.33 20.94
C ARG A 15 25.57 -17.81 22.30
N GLY A 16 25.91 -16.52 22.39
CA GLY A 16 26.48 -15.91 23.59
C GLY A 16 25.49 -15.09 24.44
N LEU A 17 24.38 -14.64 23.87
CA LEU A 17 23.37 -13.84 24.58
C LEU A 17 21.95 -14.35 24.27
N GLY A 18 21.35 -15.05 25.22
CA GLY A 18 19.94 -15.49 25.17
C GLY A 18 18.92 -14.34 25.00
N ALA A 19 19.34 -13.08 25.13
CA ALA A 19 18.54 -11.88 24.92
C ALA A 19 18.50 -11.37 23.46
N ALA A 20 19.28 -11.93 22.54
CA ALA A 20 19.42 -11.40 21.17
C ALA A 20 18.30 -11.81 20.19
N ILE A 21 17.30 -12.59 20.61
CA ILE A 21 16.10 -12.85 19.79
C ILE A 21 15.34 -11.53 19.51
N ALA A 22 15.56 -10.51 20.33
CA ALA A 22 14.98 -9.17 20.17
C ALA A 22 15.89 -8.16 19.44
N LEU A 23 17.17 -8.46 19.17
CA LEU A 23 18.08 -7.44 18.64
C LEU A 23 17.96 -7.30 17.11
N PRO A 24 17.69 -6.08 16.59
CA PRO A 24 17.81 -5.80 15.17
C PRO A 24 19.24 -6.03 14.69
N LEU A 25 19.41 -6.29 13.40
CA LEU A 25 20.73 -6.41 12.79
C LEU A 25 21.53 -5.11 12.99
N LEU A 26 22.69 -5.18 13.65
CA LEU A 26 23.56 -4.03 13.87
C LEU A 26 24.45 -3.78 12.65
N ASP A 27 24.78 -2.51 12.37
CA ASP A 27 25.66 -2.13 11.24
C ASP A 27 27.03 -2.83 11.28
N SER A 28 27.55 -3.14 12.47
CA SER A 28 28.80 -3.88 12.67
C SER A 28 28.76 -5.35 12.21
N MET A 29 27.57 -5.87 11.91
CA MET A 29 27.36 -7.22 11.38
C MET A 29 27.40 -7.26 9.84
N VAL A 30 27.49 -6.09 9.19
CA VAL A 30 27.67 -5.96 7.74
C VAL A 30 29.15 -5.69 7.44
N PRO A 31 29.82 -6.51 6.61
CA PRO A 31 31.21 -6.25 6.23
C PRO A 31 31.34 -4.90 5.53
N ALA A 32 32.38 -4.13 5.87
CA ALA A 32 32.66 -2.83 5.26
C ALA A 32 32.71 -2.92 3.72
N LEU A 33 32.12 -1.91 3.04
CA LEU A 33 31.99 -1.81 1.59
C LEU A 33 31.19 -2.93 0.92
N THR A 34 30.34 -3.65 1.66
CA THR A 34 29.35 -4.56 1.06
C THR A 34 28.13 -3.75 0.61
N ALA A 35 27.66 -3.98 -0.61
CA ALA A 35 26.42 -3.39 -1.09
C ALA A 35 25.27 -3.80 -0.14
N MET A 36 24.62 -2.83 0.50
CA MET A 36 23.54 -3.10 1.47
C MET A 36 22.43 -3.96 0.87
N SER A 37 22.18 -3.86 -0.44
CA SER A 37 21.23 -4.70 -1.19
C SER A 37 21.52 -6.22 -1.13
N LYS A 38 22.74 -6.61 -0.77
CA LYS A 38 23.19 -8.01 -0.66
C LYS A 38 23.39 -8.49 0.77
N THR A 39 22.94 -7.71 1.76
CA THR A 39 23.15 -8.03 3.18
C THR A 39 21.81 -8.27 3.86
N ALA A 40 21.84 -8.89 5.04
CA ALA A 40 20.63 -9.00 5.85
C ALA A 40 20.11 -7.64 6.37
N ALA A 41 20.82 -6.53 6.10
CA ALA A 41 20.48 -5.17 6.54
C ALA A 41 19.60 -4.42 5.54
N VAL A 42 19.16 -5.06 4.44
CA VAL A 42 18.25 -4.43 3.48
C VAL A 42 17.00 -3.95 4.22
N PRO A 43 16.66 -2.64 4.14
CA PRO A 43 15.42 -2.13 4.70
C PRO A 43 14.23 -2.84 4.06
N ILE A 44 13.32 -3.35 4.91
CA ILE A 44 12.09 -3.99 4.44
C ILE A 44 11.23 -2.91 3.78
N LYS A 45 11.01 -3.04 2.47
CA LYS A 45 10.07 -2.21 1.72
C LYS A 45 8.69 -2.85 1.84
N ARG A 46 7.71 -2.04 2.22
CA ARG A 46 6.30 -2.46 2.26
C ARG A 46 5.52 -1.60 1.28
N PHE A 47 4.65 -2.25 0.53
CA PHE A 47 3.66 -1.58 -0.29
C PHE A 47 2.36 -1.52 0.51
N GLY A 48 1.79 -0.33 0.62
CA GLY A 48 0.51 -0.11 1.29
C GLY A 48 -0.35 0.79 0.43
N ILE A 49 -1.61 0.42 0.26
CA ILE A 49 -2.59 1.22 -0.46
C ILE A 49 -3.71 1.55 0.52
N PHE A 50 -4.11 2.81 0.53
CA PHE A 50 -5.19 3.31 1.37
C PHE A 50 -6.26 3.90 0.48
N TYR A 51 -7.51 3.46 0.69
CA TYR A 51 -8.66 4.00 0.01
C TYR A 51 -9.32 5.04 0.91
N ALA A 52 -9.43 6.28 0.43
CA ALA A 52 -10.27 7.30 1.04
C ALA A 52 -11.60 7.31 0.28
N THR A 53 -12.70 7.10 1.00
CA THR A 53 -14.02 6.92 0.41
C THR A 53 -14.56 8.20 -0.22
N ASN A 54 -15.68 8.09 -0.92
CA ASN A 54 -16.41 9.26 -1.41
C ASN A 54 -16.78 10.24 -0.28
N GLY A 55 -17.09 11.47 -0.65
CA GLY A 55 -17.46 12.54 0.30
C GLY A 55 -16.31 13.43 0.77
N MET A 56 -15.13 13.28 0.15
CA MET A 56 -13.96 14.12 0.46
C MET A 56 -14.20 15.58 0.07
N SER A 57 -13.91 16.50 1.01
CA SER A 57 -13.81 17.92 0.69
C SER A 57 -12.44 18.22 0.06
N MET A 58 -12.37 18.10 -1.27
CA MET A 58 -11.13 18.22 -2.04
C MET A 58 -10.28 19.48 -1.75
N PRO A 59 -10.84 20.66 -1.44
CA PRO A 59 -10.03 21.83 -1.06
C PRO A 59 -9.14 21.62 0.18
N TYR A 60 -9.48 20.68 1.08
CA TYR A 60 -8.65 20.35 2.24
C TYR A 60 -7.65 19.22 1.99
N TRP A 61 -7.76 18.53 0.84
CA TRP A 61 -6.90 17.42 0.42
C TRP A 61 -5.89 17.82 -0.65
N ALA A 62 -6.25 18.74 -1.54
CA ALA A 62 -5.41 19.11 -2.67
C ALA A 62 -4.48 20.28 -2.33
N PRO A 63 -3.21 20.27 -2.79
CA PRO A 63 -2.37 21.45 -2.80
C PRO A 63 -3.03 22.58 -3.62
N SER A 64 -2.85 23.83 -3.18
CA SER A 64 -3.41 25.00 -3.87
C SER A 64 -2.62 25.40 -5.13
N LYS A 65 -1.39 24.90 -5.27
CA LYS A 65 -0.47 25.18 -6.38
C LYS A 65 0.34 23.94 -6.72
N GLU A 66 0.75 23.85 -7.99
CA GLU A 66 1.70 22.84 -8.45
C GLU A 66 3.13 23.17 -8.01
N GLY A 67 3.98 22.15 -7.93
CA GLY A 67 5.38 22.27 -7.57
C GLY A 67 5.71 21.63 -6.22
N ALA A 68 6.80 22.09 -5.59
CA ALA A 68 7.25 21.57 -4.31
C ALA A 68 6.19 21.81 -3.22
N LEU A 69 5.94 20.78 -2.40
CA LEU A 69 5.03 20.85 -1.26
C LEU A 69 5.69 21.66 -0.12
N ASN A 70 5.60 22.98 -0.18
CA ASN A 70 6.11 23.85 0.88
C ASN A 70 5.23 23.76 2.14
N GLU A 71 3.91 23.77 1.93
CA GLU A 71 2.87 23.62 2.94
C GLU A 71 1.94 22.47 2.54
N LEU A 72 1.51 21.67 3.52
CA LEU A 72 0.58 20.56 3.29
C LEU A 72 -0.88 21.01 3.47
N PRO A 73 -1.83 20.45 2.70
CA PRO A 73 -3.25 20.64 2.94
C PRO A 73 -3.66 20.18 4.34
N ALA A 74 -4.72 20.78 4.89
CA ALA A 74 -5.16 20.53 6.27
C ALA A 74 -5.34 19.04 6.61
N THR A 75 -5.91 18.26 5.69
CA THR A 75 -6.16 16.83 5.92
C THR A 75 -4.89 15.97 5.91
N VAL A 76 -3.79 16.47 5.31
CA VAL A 76 -2.53 15.73 5.15
C VAL A 76 -1.46 16.20 6.14
N GLN A 77 -1.81 17.09 7.08
CA GLN A 77 -0.87 17.65 8.07
C GLN A 77 -0.18 16.59 8.94
N SER A 78 -0.83 15.46 9.21
CA SER A 78 -0.23 14.34 9.95
C SER A 78 1.02 13.76 9.27
N ALA A 79 1.21 13.99 7.98
CA ALA A 79 2.37 13.54 7.22
C ALA A 79 3.47 14.62 7.09
N ALA A 80 3.39 15.73 7.83
CA ALA A 80 4.35 16.84 7.75
C ALA A 80 5.81 16.43 7.95
N SER A 81 6.09 15.46 8.83
CA SER A 81 7.44 14.92 9.05
C SER A 81 8.00 14.15 7.84
N PHE A 82 7.15 13.82 6.87
CA PHE A 82 7.50 13.10 5.65
C PHE A 82 7.32 13.96 4.39
N LYS A 83 7.08 15.27 4.52
CA LYS A 83 6.77 16.19 3.42
C LYS A 83 7.70 16.04 2.20
N ASP A 84 9.00 15.93 2.45
CA ASP A 84 10.03 15.78 1.40
C ASP A 84 10.03 14.41 0.70
N LYS A 85 9.19 13.47 1.17
CA LYS A 85 8.96 12.14 0.62
C LYS A 85 7.55 11.96 0.05
N LEU A 86 6.71 13.00 0.09
CA LEU A 86 5.36 12.97 -0.42
C LEU A 86 5.32 13.46 -1.87
N LEU A 87 4.58 12.73 -2.70
CA LEU A 87 4.17 13.16 -4.02
C LEU A 87 2.65 13.21 -4.04
N MET A 88 2.10 14.37 -4.37
CA MET A 88 0.65 14.56 -4.51
C MET A 88 0.33 14.86 -5.97
N THR A 89 -0.40 13.96 -6.61
CA THR A 89 -0.80 14.09 -8.02
C THR A 89 -2.27 14.45 -8.13
N GLY A 90 -2.56 15.53 -8.86
CA GLY A 90 -3.92 15.96 -9.21
C GLY A 90 -4.25 15.71 -10.69
N GLY A 91 -5.44 16.13 -11.12
CA GLY A 91 -5.85 16.07 -12.53
C GLY A 91 -6.12 14.66 -13.06
N LEU A 92 -6.07 13.64 -12.20
CA LEU A 92 -6.37 12.26 -12.56
C LEU A 92 -7.88 12.00 -12.49
N LYS A 93 -8.37 11.22 -13.44
CA LYS A 93 -9.76 10.75 -13.48
C LYS A 93 -9.76 9.25 -13.72
N GLN A 94 -10.50 8.51 -12.91
CA GLN A 94 -10.65 7.07 -13.07
C GLN A 94 -11.70 6.77 -14.14
N GLU A 95 -11.26 6.69 -15.40
CA GLU A 95 -12.15 6.49 -16.55
C GLU A 95 -12.94 5.16 -16.48
N SER A 96 -12.31 4.09 -15.98
CA SER A 96 -12.95 2.78 -15.82
C SER A 96 -14.23 2.84 -14.98
N SER A 97 -14.24 3.65 -13.91
CA SER A 97 -15.41 3.85 -13.06
C SER A 97 -16.60 4.46 -13.81
N LEU A 98 -16.33 5.30 -14.82
CA LEU A 98 -17.38 5.97 -15.63
C LEU A 98 -18.02 5.01 -16.62
N LEU A 99 -17.28 4.00 -17.07
CA LEU A 99 -17.71 3.03 -18.06
C LEU A 99 -18.57 1.90 -17.45
N VAL A 100 -18.62 1.80 -16.11
CA VAL A 100 -19.54 0.89 -15.42
C VAL A 100 -20.99 1.34 -15.65
N LYS A 101 -21.75 0.50 -16.35
CA LYS A 101 -23.14 0.76 -16.71
C LYS A 101 -24.07 0.43 -15.53
N GLY A 102 -24.42 1.44 -14.74
CA GLY A 102 -25.31 1.31 -13.59
C GLY A 102 -24.58 1.33 -12.24
N GLY A 103 -25.35 1.28 -11.15
CA GLY A 103 -24.80 1.31 -9.80
C GLY A 103 -24.39 2.70 -9.30
N GLY A 104 -24.38 2.83 -7.98
CA GLY A 104 -24.03 4.07 -7.28
C GLY A 104 -22.54 4.42 -7.44
N ALA A 105 -22.22 5.70 -7.22
CA ALA A 105 -20.84 6.20 -7.32
C ALA A 105 -19.86 5.44 -6.42
N HIS A 106 -20.32 4.94 -5.25
CA HIS A 106 -19.53 4.12 -4.33
C HIS A 106 -19.09 2.80 -4.95
N ALA A 107 -20.03 2.03 -5.50
CA ALA A 107 -19.70 0.75 -6.12
C ALA A 107 -18.75 0.94 -7.32
N ARG A 108 -18.97 1.99 -8.12
CA ARG A 108 -18.15 2.27 -9.30
C ARG A 108 -16.73 2.68 -8.95
N SER A 109 -16.53 3.56 -7.95
CA SER A 109 -15.19 3.99 -7.54
C SER A 109 -14.42 2.89 -6.81
N ALA A 110 -15.04 2.24 -5.82
CA ALA A 110 -14.39 1.17 -5.04
C ALA A 110 -14.11 -0.07 -5.91
N GLY A 111 -15.11 -0.60 -6.63
CA GLY A 111 -14.94 -1.79 -7.46
C GLY A 111 -13.97 -1.65 -8.64
N THR A 112 -13.57 -0.43 -9.01
CA THR A 112 -12.56 -0.19 -10.05
C THR A 112 -11.22 0.33 -9.51
N PHE A 113 -11.11 0.59 -8.20
CA PHE A 113 -9.98 1.31 -7.56
C PHE A 113 -8.61 0.69 -7.88
N LEU A 114 -8.47 -0.62 -7.69
CA LEU A 114 -7.20 -1.33 -7.91
C LEU A 114 -7.16 -2.15 -9.19
N THR A 115 -8.29 -2.32 -9.86
CA THR A 115 -8.39 -3.09 -11.11
C THR A 115 -8.20 -2.20 -12.33
N CYS A 116 -8.66 -0.94 -12.27
CA CYS A 116 -8.79 -0.06 -13.44
C CYS A 116 -9.59 -0.67 -14.60
N VAL A 117 -10.45 -1.67 -14.34
CA VAL A 117 -11.30 -2.31 -15.35
C VAL A 117 -12.77 -2.12 -14.99
N PRO A 118 -13.64 -1.70 -15.94
CA PRO A 118 -15.08 -1.63 -15.70
C PRO A 118 -15.65 -3.03 -15.43
N PHE A 119 -16.43 -3.17 -14.37
CA PHE A 119 -17.10 -4.43 -14.04
C PHE A 119 -18.56 -4.46 -14.52
N LYS A 120 -19.13 -5.67 -14.59
CA LYS A 120 -20.55 -5.85 -14.84
C LYS A 120 -21.36 -5.49 -13.60
N HIS A 121 -22.24 -4.51 -13.73
CA HIS A 121 -23.20 -4.19 -12.69
C HIS A 121 -24.14 -5.38 -12.43
N THR A 122 -24.27 -5.78 -11.16
CA THR A 122 -25.17 -6.87 -10.74
C THR A 122 -25.54 -6.72 -9.26
N ASN A 123 -26.70 -7.28 -8.88
CA ASN A 123 -27.14 -7.53 -7.50
C ASN A 123 -27.17 -9.03 -7.17
N GLY A 124 -26.77 -9.89 -8.12
CA GLY A 124 -26.81 -11.35 -8.02
C GLY A 124 -25.47 -11.97 -7.63
N ALA A 125 -25.40 -13.30 -7.72
CA ALA A 125 -24.20 -14.08 -7.40
C ALA A 125 -23.13 -14.06 -8.50
N ASP A 126 -23.39 -13.42 -9.64
CA ASP A 126 -22.45 -13.26 -10.77
C ASP A 126 -21.51 -12.06 -10.58
N VAL A 127 -21.14 -11.78 -9.32
CA VAL A 127 -20.18 -10.73 -8.96
C VAL A 127 -18.81 -11.09 -9.50
N TYR A 128 -18.19 -10.14 -10.20
CA TYR A 128 -16.88 -10.36 -10.81
C TYR A 128 -16.10 -9.05 -10.93
N ALA A 129 -14.85 -9.09 -10.49
CA ALA A 129 -13.87 -8.04 -10.69
C ALA A 129 -12.59 -8.67 -11.25
N GLU A 130 -11.89 -7.93 -12.12
CA GLU A 130 -10.63 -8.37 -12.69
C GLU A 130 -9.51 -8.46 -11.66
N THR A 131 -8.39 -9.07 -12.05
CA THR A 131 -7.19 -9.10 -11.20
C THR A 131 -6.71 -7.68 -10.92
N SER A 132 -6.56 -7.34 -9.64
CA SER A 132 -6.12 -6.03 -9.20
C SER A 132 -4.59 -5.90 -9.15
N MET A 133 -4.09 -4.66 -9.16
CA MET A 133 -2.66 -4.37 -9.12
C MET A 133 -1.97 -4.91 -7.85
N ASP A 134 -2.64 -4.84 -6.70
CA ASP A 134 -2.14 -5.40 -5.45
C ASP A 134 -2.09 -6.93 -5.47
N GLN A 135 -3.03 -7.60 -6.14
CA GLN A 135 -2.94 -9.06 -6.36
C GLN A 135 -1.76 -9.43 -7.25
N ILE A 136 -1.45 -8.62 -8.27
CA ILE A 136 -0.23 -8.80 -9.10
C ILE A 136 1.01 -8.61 -8.23
N ALA A 137 1.06 -7.56 -7.41
CA ALA A 137 2.18 -7.31 -6.50
C ALA A 137 2.36 -8.45 -5.48
N ALA A 138 1.28 -8.95 -4.88
CA ALA A 138 1.30 -10.04 -3.91
C ALA A 138 1.88 -11.34 -4.50
N ARG A 139 1.58 -11.65 -5.77
CA ARG A 139 2.17 -12.84 -6.45
C ARG A 139 3.69 -12.79 -6.53
N GLU A 140 4.28 -11.59 -6.66
CA GLU A 140 5.73 -11.44 -6.69
C GLU A 140 6.34 -11.33 -5.29
N LEU A 141 5.74 -10.49 -4.44
CA LEU A 141 6.30 -10.17 -3.12
C LEU A 141 6.11 -11.29 -2.08
N SER A 142 5.15 -12.19 -2.28
CA SER A 142 4.92 -13.35 -1.40
C SER A 142 6.09 -14.32 -1.30
N LYS A 143 7.06 -14.23 -2.22
CA LYS A 143 8.32 -15.00 -2.15
C LYS A 143 9.21 -14.56 -0.98
N ASP A 144 9.05 -13.31 -0.54
CA ASP A 144 9.87 -12.66 0.48
C ASP A 144 9.10 -12.36 1.78
N THR A 145 7.77 -12.54 1.81
CA THR A 145 6.91 -12.24 2.96
C THR A 145 6.18 -13.48 3.47
N GLN A 146 5.95 -13.57 4.79
CA GLN A 146 5.17 -14.68 5.38
C GLN A 146 3.70 -14.66 4.95
N ILE A 147 3.17 -13.47 4.65
CA ILE A 147 1.80 -13.23 4.21
C ILE A 147 1.87 -12.50 2.87
N ALA A 148 1.15 -13.00 1.86
CA ALA A 148 1.18 -12.46 0.50
C ALA A 148 0.52 -11.07 0.40
N SER A 149 -0.63 -10.89 1.03
CA SER A 149 -1.37 -9.63 1.14
C SER A 149 -2.18 -9.61 2.45
N MET A 150 -2.49 -8.41 2.94
CA MET A 150 -3.31 -8.22 4.13
C MET A 150 -4.30 -7.08 3.88
N GLU A 151 -5.58 -7.43 3.82
CA GLU A 151 -6.68 -6.51 3.57
C GLU A 151 -7.32 -6.09 4.90
N LEU A 152 -7.39 -4.78 5.14
CA LEU A 152 -7.95 -4.20 6.36
C LEU A 152 -9.06 -3.22 5.98
N GLY A 153 -10.22 -3.37 6.61
CA GLY A 153 -11.35 -2.46 6.48
C GLY A 153 -11.73 -1.86 7.82
N ILE A 154 -12.36 -0.69 7.79
CA ILE A 154 -12.95 -0.05 8.99
C ILE A 154 -14.42 -0.43 9.19
N GLU A 155 -15.03 -1.07 8.19
CA GLU A 155 -16.41 -1.53 8.19
C GLU A 155 -16.46 -3.07 8.09
N PRO A 156 -17.51 -3.72 8.63
CA PRO A 156 -17.71 -5.15 8.45
C PRO A 156 -17.99 -5.50 6.99
N ASN A 157 -17.46 -6.63 6.55
CA ASN A 157 -17.63 -7.08 5.17
C ASN A 157 -19.07 -7.53 4.88
N SER A 158 -19.90 -6.60 4.41
CA SER A 158 -21.26 -6.89 3.95
C SER A 158 -21.25 -7.29 2.48
N MET A 159 -21.10 -8.59 2.21
CA MET A 159 -21.08 -9.12 0.82
C MET A 159 -22.48 -9.33 0.22
N LEU A 160 -23.53 -9.30 1.05
CA LEU A 160 -24.91 -9.58 0.66
C LEU A 160 -25.76 -8.31 0.73
N GLY A 161 -26.59 -8.10 -0.29
CA GLY A 161 -27.53 -6.98 -0.38
C GLY A 161 -27.28 -6.07 -1.57
N SER A 162 -27.99 -4.95 -1.61
CA SER A 162 -27.82 -3.92 -2.65
C SER A 162 -27.39 -2.60 -2.02
N CYS A 163 -26.23 -2.12 -2.42
CA CYS A 163 -25.61 -0.88 -2.00
C CYS A 163 -25.57 0.09 -3.19
N GLY A 164 -26.46 1.10 -3.17
CA GLY A 164 -26.58 2.05 -4.28
C GLY A 164 -26.98 1.39 -5.60
N GLY A 165 -27.73 0.29 -5.55
CA GLY A 165 -28.21 -0.44 -6.72
C GLY A 165 -27.28 -1.53 -7.23
N SER A 166 -26.03 -1.62 -6.75
CA SER A 166 -25.08 -2.73 -7.03
C SER A 166 -24.97 -3.66 -5.83
N THR A 167 -24.43 -4.87 -6.00
CA THR A 167 -24.00 -5.71 -4.88
C THR A 167 -23.06 -4.94 -3.93
N CYS A 168 -23.23 -5.15 -2.62
CA CYS A 168 -22.36 -4.56 -1.60
C CYS A 168 -20.92 -5.06 -1.66
N ALA A 169 -20.66 -6.17 -2.37
CA ALA A 169 -19.31 -6.64 -2.65
C ALA A 169 -18.46 -5.64 -3.45
N TYR A 170 -19.06 -4.70 -4.20
CA TYR A 170 -18.31 -3.68 -4.94
C TYR A 170 -18.08 -2.38 -4.14
N THR A 171 -18.59 -2.28 -2.91
CA THR A 171 -18.51 -1.04 -2.11
C THR A 171 -17.52 -1.09 -0.94
N ASN A 172 -16.97 -2.28 -0.65
CA ASN A 172 -15.96 -2.48 0.40
C ASN A 172 -14.54 -2.36 -0.14
#